data_AF-A0A933RGL1-F1
#
_entry.id   AF-A0A933RGL1-F1
#
_cell.length_a   1.000
_cell.length_b   1.000
_cell.length_c   1.000
_cell.angle_alpha   90.00
_cell.angle_beta   90.00
_cell.angle_gamma   90.00
#
_symmetry.space_group_name_H-M   'P 1'
#
loop_
_entity.id
_entity.type
_entity.pdbx_description
1 polymer ?
#
loop_
_entity_poly.entity_id
_entity_poly.type
_entity_poly.pdbx_seq_one_letter_code
_entity_poly.pdbx_strand_id
1 'polypeptide(L)'
;MSALRLAPLRDLDRDARLFVRPEGYERLRAAAAAGRNVLVLGPRGAGKTSVLRQLQRELRQAGEGAPVVFADLAGVAGAGAALQVLAATAAEALDAAPAWSPPVLRPGEDEEQRDVRLGLRQLADLPACRFLVDNADPGAVAHPLFGVLRDRLWETPHTWVLTGVTHDRPRLLRPPADAFWEEVVELAYSAAQARELLERRLDGPADWVAPLVAEVGTVPRQLVRAAQEAERDPEAALAERRSWRERREALDDRGARLLAELDAVAPASASDPELLERLGWARTTLQRSLEALEEQGLVASWTEPTGKGRPRRVFAPTGPGGWGRG
;
A
#
# COMPACT_ATOMS: atom_id res chain seq x y z
N MET A 1 -1.96 28.22 4.08
CA MET A 1 -2.97 27.46 3.29
C MET A 1 -2.83 26.01 3.66
N SER A 2 -3.87 25.39 4.21
CA SER A 2 -3.88 23.99 4.63
C SER A 2 -3.52 23.03 3.49
N ALA A 3 -2.57 22.13 3.76
CA ALA A 3 -2.04 21.12 2.85
C ALA A 3 -2.64 19.72 3.13
N LEU A 4 -3.86 19.67 3.65
CA LEU A 4 -4.61 18.43 3.87
C LEU A 4 -4.99 17.78 2.53
N ARG A 5 -4.03 17.08 1.92
CA ARG A 5 -4.20 16.34 0.66
C ARG A 5 -3.96 14.85 0.90
N LEU A 6 -4.82 14.02 0.31
CA LEU A 6 -4.70 12.56 0.38
C LEU A 6 -3.62 11.99 -0.56
N ALA A 7 -3.13 12.80 -1.50
CA ALA A 7 -2.07 12.40 -2.41
C ALA A 7 -0.78 12.05 -1.64
N PRO A 8 -0.04 10.99 -2.04
CA PRO A 8 1.25 10.69 -1.46
C PRO A 8 2.23 11.86 -1.57
N LEU A 9 3.07 12.04 -0.55
CA LEU A 9 4.18 12.98 -0.59
C LEU A 9 5.22 12.49 -1.59
N ARG A 10 5.68 13.36 -2.49
CA ARG A 10 6.67 13.07 -3.53
C ARG A 10 8.08 13.38 -3.04
N ASP A 11 9.08 13.07 -3.85
CA ASP A 11 10.51 13.29 -3.59
C ASP A 11 10.93 14.78 -3.77
N LEU A 12 10.06 15.72 -3.36
CA LEU A 12 10.23 17.15 -3.52
C LEU A 12 10.51 17.84 -2.19
N ASP A 13 11.28 18.94 -2.20
CA ASP A 13 11.64 19.69 -0.99
C ASP A 13 10.43 20.22 -0.20
N ARG A 14 9.38 20.66 -0.90
CA ARG A 14 8.14 21.11 -0.27
C ARG A 14 7.43 19.97 0.48
N ASP A 15 7.49 18.75 -0.06
CA ASP A 15 6.82 17.59 0.51
C ASP A 15 7.64 16.99 1.66
N ALA A 16 8.97 17.08 1.58
CA ALA A 16 9.88 16.68 2.65
C ALA A 16 9.61 17.45 3.97
N ARG A 17 9.21 18.73 3.88
CA ARG A 17 8.82 19.53 5.06
C ARG A 17 7.57 18.97 5.75
N LEU A 18 6.66 18.35 4.99
CA LEU A 18 5.42 17.75 5.48
C LEU A 18 5.61 16.30 5.96
N PHE A 19 6.78 15.71 5.73
CA PHE A 19 7.05 14.33 6.06
C PHE A 19 7.47 14.16 7.51
N VAL A 20 6.72 13.35 8.24
CA VAL A 20 7.09 12.86 9.56
C VAL A 20 7.59 11.43 9.40
N ARG A 21 8.78 11.16 9.94
CA ARG A 21 9.40 9.83 9.85
C ARG A 21 8.65 8.86 10.77
N PRO A 22 8.02 7.80 10.24
CA PRO A 22 7.38 6.79 11.08
C PRO A 22 8.42 5.96 11.85
N GLU A 23 7.95 5.24 12.86
CA GLU A 23 8.71 4.14 13.45
C GLU A 23 9.12 3.14 12.35
N GLY A 24 10.34 2.60 12.47
CA GLY A 24 10.96 1.75 11.45
C GLY A 24 11.66 2.49 10.31
N TYR A 25 11.39 3.79 10.09
CA TYR A 25 11.98 4.54 8.97
C TYR A 25 13.52 4.57 9.00
N GLU A 26 14.13 4.83 10.15
CA GLU A 26 15.61 4.86 10.25
C GLU A 26 16.23 3.49 9.98
N ARG A 27 15.56 2.40 10.38
CA ARG A 27 16.01 1.03 10.09
C ARG A 27 15.93 0.74 8.59
N LEU A 28 14.82 1.12 7.94
CA LEU A 28 14.67 1.06 6.49
C LEU A 28 15.77 1.86 5.78
N ARG A 29 15.98 3.13 6.18
CA ARG A 29 16.98 4.02 5.59
C ARG A 29 18.38 3.43 5.68
N ALA A 30 18.77 2.96 6.87
CA ALA A 30 20.07 2.34 7.08
C ALA A 30 20.25 1.05 6.24
N ALA A 31 19.23 0.19 6.20
CA ALA A 31 19.26 -1.04 5.41
C ALA A 31 19.38 -0.78 3.90
N ALA A 32 18.58 0.15 3.38
CA ALA A 32 18.60 0.53 1.96
C ALA A 32 19.92 1.22 1.57
N ALA A 33 20.46 2.08 2.45
CA ALA A 33 21.77 2.71 2.22
C ALA A 33 22.91 1.67 2.17
N ALA A 34 22.84 0.64 3.00
CA ALA A 34 23.76 -0.49 3.01
C ALA A 34 23.58 -1.47 1.83
N GLY A 35 22.61 -1.23 0.93
CA GLY A 35 22.36 -2.09 -0.23
C GLY A 35 21.70 -3.42 0.11
N ARG A 36 20.97 -3.50 1.23
CA ARG A 36 20.24 -4.72 1.62
C ARG A 36 18.87 -4.79 0.96
N ASN A 37 18.39 -6.00 0.73
CA ASN A 37 17.01 -6.25 0.30
C ASN A 37 16.04 -6.08 1.47
N VAL A 38 15.06 -5.18 1.33
CA VAL A 38 14.14 -4.80 2.40
C VAL A 38 12.69 -5.01 1.99
N LEU A 39 11.93 -5.72 2.83
CA LEU A 39 10.48 -5.75 2.76
C LEU A 39 9.89 -4.74 3.76
N VAL A 40 9.13 -3.79 3.26
CA VAL A 40 8.48 -2.73 4.04
C VAL A 40 6.99 -3.04 4.17
N LEU A 41 6.55 -3.36 5.38
CA LEU A 41 5.17 -3.69 5.68
C LEU A 41 4.48 -2.54 6.41
N GLY A 42 3.18 -2.40 6.16
CA GLY A 42 2.32 -1.49 6.91
C GLY A 42 0.87 -1.62 6.47
N PRO A 43 -0.10 -1.19 7.28
CA PRO A 43 -1.51 -1.24 6.91
C PRO A 43 -1.80 -0.44 5.62
N ARG A 44 -3.00 -0.64 5.06
CA ARG A 44 -3.46 0.20 3.95
C ARG A 44 -3.55 1.66 4.42
N GLY A 45 -3.03 2.58 3.63
CA GLY A 45 -3.00 4.00 3.99
C GLY A 45 -1.90 4.40 4.98
N ALA A 46 -0.98 3.51 5.35
CA ALA A 46 0.16 3.80 6.24
C ALA A 46 1.18 4.82 5.69
N GLY A 47 1.00 5.32 4.46
CA GLY A 47 1.94 6.24 3.82
C GLY A 47 3.19 5.57 3.23
N LYS A 48 3.14 4.27 2.90
CA LYS A 48 4.24 3.50 2.31
C LYS A 48 4.85 4.18 1.07
N THR A 49 4.00 4.62 0.12
CA THR A 49 4.43 5.38 -1.05
C THR A 49 5.19 6.66 -0.67
N SER A 50 4.66 7.44 0.29
CA SER A 50 5.33 8.64 0.79
C SER A 50 6.69 8.30 1.42
N VAL A 51 6.77 7.21 2.19
CA VAL A 51 8.01 6.72 2.78
C VAL A 51 9.05 6.37 1.72
N LEU A 52 8.67 5.62 0.67
CA LEU A 52 9.58 5.29 -0.44
C LEU A 52 10.03 6.54 -1.19
N ARG A 53 9.14 7.51 -1.45
CA ARG A 53 9.51 8.76 -2.13
C ARG A 53 10.45 9.63 -1.31
N GLN A 54 10.30 9.66 0.01
CA GLN A 54 11.23 10.40 0.87
C GLN A 54 12.56 9.67 1.02
N LEU A 55 12.54 8.33 1.10
CA LEU A 55 13.75 7.51 1.01
C LEU A 55 14.49 7.74 -0.32
N GLN A 56 13.76 7.81 -1.45
CA GLN A 56 14.32 8.13 -2.76
C GLN A 56 15.07 9.47 -2.75
N ARG A 57 14.43 10.51 -2.19
CA ARG A 57 15.04 11.84 -2.05
C ARG A 57 16.31 11.78 -1.21
N GLU A 58 16.25 11.17 -0.02
CA GLU A 58 17.39 11.10 0.90
C GLU A 58 18.56 10.31 0.32
N LEU A 59 18.31 9.17 -0.33
CA LEU A 59 19.36 8.37 -0.98
C LEU A 59 20.00 9.10 -2.17
N ARG A 60 19.22 9.85 -2.96
CA ARG A 60 19.76 10.68 -4.04
C ARG A 60 20.60 11.84 -3.51
N GLN A 61 20.15 12.49 -2.43
CA GLN A 61 20.87 13.62 -1.81
C GLN A 61 22.17 13.21 -1.14
N ALA A 62 22.25 11.98 -0.62
CA ALA A 62 23.51 11.43 -0.10
C ALA A 62 24.59 11.33 -1.20
N GLY A 63 24.20 11.25 -2.48
CA GLY A 63 25.14 11.24 -3.61
C GLY A 63 26.02 10.00 -3.73
N GLU A 64 25.82 9.00 -2.86
CA GLU A 64 26.69 7.82 -2.74
C GLU A 64 25.99 6.52 -3.21
N GLY A 65 26.66 5.81 -4.11
CA GLY A 65 26.30 4.46 -4.57
C GLY A 65 25.36 4.41 -5.77
N ALA A 66 24.66 3.27 -5.92
CA ALA A 66 23.84 2.96 -7.08
C ALA A 66 22.64 3.92 -7.27
N PRO A 67 22.30 4.30 -8.51
CA PRO A 67 21.11 5.11 -8.83
C PRO A 67 19.82 4.52 -8.24
N VAL A 68 18.93 5.42 -7.81
CA VAL A 68 17.67 5.04 -7.16
C VAL A 68 16.51 5.12 -8.15
N VAL A 69 15.87 3.98 -8.38
CA VAL A 69 14.78 3.78 -9.33
C VAL A 69 13.50 3.53 -8.55
N PHE A 70 12.49 4.38 -8.73
CA PHE A 70 11.16 4.15 -8.15
C PHE A 70 10.25 3.54 -9.22
N ALA A 71 9.66 2.38 -8.93
CA ALA A 71 8.73 1.70 -9.81
C ALA A 71 7.39 1.47 -9.10
N ASP A 72 6.30 1.87 -9.75
CA ASP A 72 4.93 1.56 -9.32
C ASP A 72 4.40 0.42 -10.18
N LEU A 73 4.09 -0.72 -9.56
CA LEU A 73 3.61 -1.91 -10.26
C LEU A 73 2.09 -2.08 -10.15
N ALA A 74 1.37 -1.02 -9.78
CA ALA A 74 -0.09 -1.04 -9.74
C ALA A 74 -0.68 -1.46 -11.10
N GLY A 75 -1.50 -2.52 -11.09
CA GLY A 75 -2.18 -3.03 -12.29
C GLY A 75 -1.31 -3.87 -13.22
N VAL A 76 -0.04 -4.12 -12.88
CA VAL A 76 0.82 -5.04 -13.64
C VAL A 76 0.42 -6.48 -13.35
N ALA A 77 0.14 -7.23 -14.41
CA ALA A 77 -0.25 -8.63 -14.33
C ALA A 77 0.94 -9.53 -14.68
N GLY A 78 1.50 -10.21 -13.67
CA GLY A 78 2.57 -11.19 -13.87
C GLY A 78 3.99 -10.67 -13.62
N ALA A 79 4.92 -11.61 -13.50
CA ALA A 79 6.32 -11.33 -13.20
C ALA A 79 7.07 -10.83 -14.44
N GLY A 80 6.77 -11.37 -15.62
CA GLY A 80 7.37 -10.97 -16.89
C GLY A 80 7.09 -9.51 -17.19
N ALA A 81 5.82 -9.12 -17.16
CA ALA A 81 5.41 -7.72 -17.33
C ALA A 81 6.05 -6.79 -16.28
N ALA A 82 6.15 -7.23 -15.02
CA ALA A 82 6.80 -6.45 -13.97
C ALA A 82 8.30 -6.25 -14.24
N LEU A 83 9.02 -7.27 -14.69
CA LEU A 83 10.44 -7.14 -15.06
C LEU A 83 10.62 -6.17 -16.24
N GLN A 84 9.74 -6.19 -17.23
CA GLN A 84 9.76 -5.24 -18.34
C GLN A 84 9.59 -3.79 -17.84
N VAL A 85 8.63 -3.54 -16.94
CA VAL A 85 8.42 -2.22 -16.33
C VAL A 85 9.65 -1.79 -15.52
N LEU A 86 10.22 -2.68 -14.71
CA LEU A 86 11.42 -2.40 -13.92
C LEU A 86 12.62 -2.06 -14.79
N ALA A 87 12.89 -2.86 -15.82
CA ALA A 87 13.98 -2.63 -16.76
C ALA A 87 13.81 -1.30 -17.53
N ALA A 88 12.60 -1.02 -18.04
CA ALA A 88 12.32 0.23 -18.74
C ALA A 88 12.48 1.45 -17.81
N THR A 89 11.95 1.38 -16.59
CA THR A 89 12.05 2.47 -15.61
C THR A 89 13.51 2.72 -15.19
N ALA A 90 14.30 1.65 -15.05
CA ALA A 90 15.72 1.77 -14.74
C ALA A 90 16.53 2.34 -15.92
N ALA A 91 16.27 1.88 -17.14
CA ALA A 91 16.92 2.42 -18.34
C ALA A 91 16.64 3.92 -18.50
N GLU A 92 15.40 4.36 -18.32
CA GLU A 92 15.02 5.78 -18.33
C GLU A 92 15.75 6.57 -17.23
N ALA A 93 15.78 6.03 -16.00
CA ALA A 93 16.45 6.69 -14.88
C ALA A 93 17.97 6.81 -15.04
N LEU A 94 18.57 5.94 -15.85
CA LEU A 94 20.00 5.89 -16.15
C LEU A 94 20.38 6.64 -17.44
N ASP A 95 19.40 7.19 -18.16
CA ASP A 95 19.59 7.70 -19.53
C ASP A 95 20.26 6.67 -20.47
N ALA A 96 19.94 5.40 -20.25
CA ALA A 96 20.45 4.30 -21.04
C ALA A 96 19.53 4.07 -22.24
N ALA A 97 20.10 4.11 -23.45
CA ALA A 97 19.36 3.70 -24.64
C ALA A 97 18.95 2.23 -24.49
N PRO A 98 17.66 1.88 -24.62
CA PRO A 98 17.26 0.49 -24.55
C PRO A 98 17.94 -0.25 -25.69
N ALA A 99 18.69 -1.31 -25.36
CA ALA A 99 19.21 -2.25 -26.34
C ALA A 99 18.02 -3.02 -26.93
N TRP A 100 17.32 -2.41 -27.89
CA TRP A 100 16.18 -3.04 -28.52
C TRP A 100 16.68 -4.12 -29.48
N SER A 101 16.41 -5.37 -29.13
CA SER A 101 16.49 -6.50 -30.05
C SER A 101 15.10 -7.09 -30.21
N PRO A 102 14.62 -7.34 -31.44
CA PRO A 102 13.29 -7.91 -31.65
C PRO A 102 13.20 -9.26 -30.94
N PRO A 103 12.23 -9.44 -30.03
CA PRO A 103 12.19 -10.63 -29.22
C PRO A 103 11.71 -11.83 -30.04
N VAL A 104 12.52 -12.88 -30.07
CA VAL A 104 12.15 -14.16 -30.70
C VAL A 104 11.62 -15.09 -29.61
N LEU A 105 10.39 -15.59 -29.81
CA LEU A 105 9.84 -16.69 -29.03
C LEU A 105 10.63 -17.96 -29.30
N ARG A 106 11.10 -18.63 -28.25
CA ARG A 106 11.75 -19.94 -28.38
C ARG A 106 10.70 -21.03 -28.56
N PRO A 107 11.04 -22.15 -29.22
CA PRO A 107 10.14 -23.30 -29.29
C PRO A 107 9.69 -23.74 -27.88
N GLY A 108 8.38 -23.80 -27.65
CA GLY A 108 7.79 -24.18 -26.36
C GLY A 108 7.74 -23.08 -25.30
N GLU A 109 8.16 -21.85 -25.63
CA GLU A 109 8.09 -20.70 -24.75
C GLU A 109 6.77 -19.94 -24.93
N ASP A 110 6.09 -19.62 -23.83
CA ASP A 110 4.93 -18.72 -23.82
C ASP A 110 5.34 -17.24 -23.66
N GLU A 111 4.36 -16.32 -23.73
CA GLU A 111 4.62 -14.88 -23.64
C GLU A 111 5.20 -14.46 -22.29
N GLU A 112 4.72 -15.03 -21.18
CA GLU A 112 5.20 -14.71 -19.83
C GLU A 112 6.64 -15.18 -19.64
N GLN A 113 6.95 -16.41 -20.08
CA GLN A 113 8.31 -16.96 -20.05
C GLN A 113 9.27 -16.13 -20.90
N ARG A 114 8.83 -15.68 -22.08
CA ARG A 114 9.60 -14.76 -22.92
C ARG A 114 9.87 -13.45 -22.20
N ASP A 115 8.84 -12.85 -21.61
CA ASP A 115 8.94 -11.54 -20.97
C ASP A 115 9.80 -11.58 -19.71
N VAL A 116 9.72 -12.66 -18.92
CA VAL A 116 10.65 -12.95 -17.82
C VAL A 116 12.09 -13.04 -18.32
N ARG A 117 12.34 -13.85 -19.37
CA ARG A 117 13.68 -14.02 -19.92
C ARG A 117 14.27 -12.71 -20.43
N LEU A 118 13.47 -11.91 -21.14
CA LEU A 118 13.90 -10.62 -21.67
C LEU A 118 14.17 -9.62 -20.54
N GLY A 119 13.27 -9.55 -19.56
CA GLY A 119 13.36 -8.59 -18.46
C GLY A 119 14.57 -8.87 -17.56
N LEU A 120 14.84 -10.14 -17.25
CA LEU A 120 16.05 -10.53 -16.51
C LEU A 120 17.34 -10.18 -17.26
N ARG A 121 17.38 -10.39 -18.59
CA ARG A 121 18.54 -10.00 -19.40
C ARG A 121 18.75 -8.49 -19.40
N GLN A 122 17.68 -7.74 -19.64
CA GLN A 122 17.74 -6.28 -19.63
C GLN A 122 18.20 -5.75 -18.27
N LEU A 123 17.70 -6.29 -17.17
CA LEU A 123 18.19 -5.93 -15.83
C LEU A 123 19.67 -6.28 -15.65
N ALA A 124 20.09 -7.50 -16.01
CA ALA A 124 21.49 -7.91 -15.88
C ALA A 124 22.47 -7.04 -16.69
N ASP A 125 22.02 -6.49 -17.83
CA ASP A 125 22.82 -5.59 -18.68
C ASP A 125 22.87 -4.15 -18.15
N LEU A 126 22.03 -3.78 -17.19
CA LEU A 126 22.02 -2.44 -16.60
C LEU A 126 23.03 -2.32 -15.45
N PRO A 127 23.62 -1.12 -15.25
CA PRO A 127 24.35 -0.78 -14.04
C PRO A 127 23.56 -1.10 -12.75
N ALA A 128 24.29 -1.34 -11.66
CA ALA A 128 23.70 -1.55 -10.33
C ALA A 128 22.71 -0.43 -9.98
N CYS A 129 21.53 -0.82 -9.50
CA CYS A 129 20.41 0.08 -9.18
C CYS A 129 19.80 -0.30 -7.83
N ARG A 130 19.27 0.70 -7.14
CA ARG A 130 18.43 0.51 -5.95
C ARG A 130 16.96 0.67 -6.35
N PHE A 131 16.22 -0.43 -6.45
CA PHE A 131 14.81 -0.42 -6.79
C PHE A 131 13.95 -0.17 -5.55
N LEU A 132 13.10 0.85 -5.62
CA LEU A 132 12.02 1.11 -4.68
C LEU A 132 10.71 0.75 -5.39
N VAL A 133 10.16 -0.41 -5.04
CA VAL A 133 9.01 -1.02 -5.71
C VAL A 133 7.76 -0.86 -4.85
N ASP A 134 6.72 -0.25 -5.42
CA ASP A 134 5.42 -0.06 -4.78
C ASP A 134 4.29 -0.78 -5.50
N ASN A 135 3.21 -1.07 -4.75
CA ASN A 135 1.95 -1.65 -5.25
C ASN A 135 2.09 -2.93 -6.10
N ALA A 136 3.09 -3.77 -5.83
CA ALA A 136 3.18 -5.07 -6.48
C ALA A 136 2.11 -6.01 -5.92
N ASP A 137 1.40 -6.72 -6.81
CA ASP A 137 0.46 -7.77 -6.38
C ASP A 137 1.23 -8.89 -5.64
N PRO A 138 0.83 -9.26 -4.41
CA PRO A 138 1.57 -10.26 -3.62
C PRO A 138 1.70 -11.63 -4.29
N GLY A 139 0.68 -12.07 -5.03
CA GLY A 139 0.59 -13.42 -5.58
C GLY A 139 1.02 -13.51 -7.05
N ALA A 140 0.62 -12.54 -7.86
CA ALA A 140 0.89 -12.51 -9.30
C ALA A 140 2.25 -11.88 -9.64
N VAL A 141 2.80 -11.05 -8.76
CA VAL A 141 4.05 -10.30 -9.04
C VAL A 141 5.11 -10.57 -7.99
N ALA A 142 4.87 -10.19 -6.72
CA ALA A 142 5.91 -10.17 -5.70
C ALA A 142 6.46 -11.57 -5.38
N HIS A 143 5.60 -12.56 -5.12
CA HIS A 143 6.09 -13.92 -4.83
C HIS A 143 6.75 -14.60 -6.06
N PRO A 144 6.21 -14.48 -7.28
CA PRO A 144 6.93 -14.91 -8.48
C PRO A 144 8.32 -14.27 -8.65
N LEU A 145 8.46 -12.95 -8.45
CA LEU A 145 9.74 -12.26 -8.59
C LEU A 145 10.73 -12.65 -7.48
N PHE A 146 10.34 -12.43 -6.23
CA PHE A 146 11.25 -12.49 -5.09
C PHE A 146 11.32 -13.88 -4.43
N GLY A 147 10.41 -14.77 -4.79
CA GLY A 147 10.44 -16.18 -4.43
C GLY A 147 10.91 -17.05 -5.59
N VAL A 148 10.09 -17.19 -6.64
CA VAL A 148 10.37 -18.14 -7.73
C VAL A 148 11.62 -17.75 -8.54
N LEU A 149 11.76 -16.46 -8.86
CA LEU A 149 12.89 -15.94 -9.64
C LEU A 149 14.02 -15.39 -8.76
N ARG A 150 13.98 -15.64 -7.45
CA ARG A 150 14.93 -15.14 -6.45
C ARG A 150 16.39 -15.30 -6.85
N ASP A 151 16.78 -16.52 -7.22
CA ASP A 151 18.17 -16.85 -7.55
C ASP A 151 18.62 -16.08 -8.80
N ARG A 152 17.71 -15.84 -9.76
CA ARG A 152 17.99 -15.01 -10.95
C ARG A 152 18.13 -13.53 -10.60
N LEU A 153 17.35 -13.03 -9.65
CA LEU A 153 17.50 -11.65 -9.19
C LEU A 153 18.80 -11.44 -8.41
N TRP A 154 19.26 -12.44 -7.66
CA TRP A 154 20.59 -12.39 -7.01
C TRP A 154 21.77 -12.43 -7.97
N GLU A 155 21.58 -12.99 -9.18
CA GLU A 155 22.58 -12.92 -10.25
C GLU A 155 22.71 -11.50 -10.84
N THR A 156 21.77 -10.59 -10.54
CA THR A 156 21.81 -9.18 -10.98
C THR A 156 22.47 -8.27 -9.94
N PRO A 157 23.08 -7.13 -10.33
CA PRO A 157 23.78 -6.24 -9.41
C PRO A 157 22.83 -5.29 -8.63
N HIS A 158 21.54 -5.59 -8.56
CA HIS A 158 20.53 -4.67 -8.02
C HIS A 158 20.10 -5.01 -6.59
N THR A 159 19.66 -3.99 -5.86
CA THR A 159 19.14 -4.11 -4.49
C THR A 159 17.69 -3.67 -4.44
N TRP A 160 16.88 -4.28 -3.57
CA TRP A 160 15.42 -4.20 -3.67
C TRP A 160 14.77 -3.72 -2.38
N VAL A 161 13.92 -2.70 -2.46
CA VAL A 161 13.01 -2.30 -1.39
C VAL A 161 11.59 -2.47 -1.91
N LEU A 162 10.84 -3.42 -1.35
CA LEU A 162 9.45 -3.68 -1.73
C LEU A 162 8.51 -3.22 -0.61
N THR A 163 7.43 -2.52 -0.95
CA THR A 163 6.33 -2.29 -0.02
C THR A 163 5.23 -3.35 -0.13
N GLY A 164 4.68 -3.75 1.01
CA GLY A 164 3.56 -4.67 1.11
C GLY A 164 2.54 -4.23 2.16
N VAL A 165 1.35 -4.82 2.11
CA VAL A 165 0.37 -4.66 3.19
C VAL A 165 0.67 -5.70 4.28
N THR A 166 0.56 -5.32 5.56
CA THR A 166 0.83 -6.24 6.69
C THR A 166 0.02 -7.53 6.60
N HIS A 167 -1.22 -7.47 6.10
CA HIS A 167 -2.08 -8.64 5.87
C HIS A 167 -1.45 -9.66 4.89
N ASP A 168 -0.71 -9.19 3.89
CA ASP A 168 -0.09 -10.04 2.86
C ASP A 168 1.27 -10.61 3.29
N ARG A 169 1.73 -10.30 4.51
CA ARG A 169 3.00 -10.80 5.06
C ARG A 169 3.20 -12.30 4.87
N PRO A 170 2.22 -13.20 5.16
CA PRO A 170 2.41 -14.63 4.98
C PRO A 170 2.67 -15.02 3.52
N ARG A 171 2.13 -14.27 2.55
CA ARG A 171 2.35 -14.50 1.11
C ARG A 171 3.70 -13.95 0.67
N LEU A 172 4.06 -12.74 1.12
CA LEU A 172 5.31 -12.05 0.77
C LEU A 172 6.56 -12.71 1.37
N LEU A 173 6.40 -13.41 2.50
CA LEU A 173 7.46 -14.19 3.15
C LEU A 173 7.28 -15.69 2.96
N ARG A 174 6.38 -16.14 2.08
CA ARG A 174 6.23 -17.58 1.82
C ARG A 174 7.54 -18.10 1.22
N PRO A 175 8.14 -19.18 1.76
CA PRO A 175 9.31 -19.77 1.15
C PRO A 175 9.10 -20.08 -0.34
N PRO A 176 10.07 -19.77 -1.20
CA PRO A 176 11.46 -19.40 -0.88
C PRO A 176 11.74 -17.88 -0.74
N ALA A 177 10.71 -17.03 -0.70
CA ALA A 177 10.86 -15.56 -0.70
C ALA A 177 11.39 -14.99 0.64
N ASP A 178 11.21 -15.71 1.74
CA ASP A 178 11.72 -15.34 3.07
C ASP A 178 13.24 -15.13 3.09
N ALA A 179 13.99 -15.94 2.34
CA ALA A 179 15.44 -15.82 2.26
C ALA A 179 15.92 -14.63 1.40
N PHE A 180 15.05 -14.05 0.56
CA PHE A 180 15.42 -12.92 -0.29
C PHE A 180 15.54 -11.61 0.49
N TRP A 181 14.73 -11.47 1.54
CA TRP A 181 14.64 -10.26 2.36
C TRP A 181 15.63 -10.36 3.52
N GLU A 182 16.66 -9.52 3.49
CA GLU A 182 17.63 -9.41 4.59
C GLU A 182 17.05 -8.62 5.76
N GLU A 183 16.08 -7.75 5.50
CA GLU A 183 15.40 -6.94 6.50
C GLU A 183 13.89 -6.89 6.24
N VAL A 184 13.10 -7.01 7.30
CA VAL A 184 11.66 -6.76 7.28
C VAL A 184 11.36 -5.60 8.23
N VAL A 185 10.83 -4.52 7.68
CA VAL A 185 10.52 -3.28 8.42
C VAL A 185 9.03 -3.07 8.45
N GLU A 186 8.46 -3.00 9.65
CA GLU A 186 7.07 -2.59 9.85
C GLU A 186 7.01 -1.10 10.14
N LEU A 187 6.18 -0.39 9.38
CA LEU A 187 5.96 1.05 9.53
C LEU A 187 4.75 1.30 10.41
N ALA A 188 4.94 2.10 11.45
CA ALA A 188 3.89 2.57 12.33
C ALA A 188 4.10 4.04 12.70
N TYR A 189 3.02 4.75 12.99
CA TYR A 189 3.09 6.08 13.58
C TYR A 189 2.64 5.97 15.03
N SER A 190 3.40 6.58 15.93
CA SER A 190 2.94 6.87 17.28
C SER A 190 1.90 8.00 17.27
N ALA A 191 1.14 8.15 18.35
CA ALA A 191 0.18 9.25 18.48
C ALA A 191 0.87 10.62 18.36
N ALA A 192 2.09 10.77 18.87
CA ALA A 192 2.86 11.99 18.76
C ALA A 192 3.25 12.32 17.30
N GLN A 193 3.73 11.32 16.55
CA GLN A 193 4.05 11.47 15.13
C GLN A 193 2.80 11.72 14.27
N ALA A 194 1.68 11.06 14.60
CA ALA A 194 0.40 11.27 13.95
C ALA A 194 -0.13 12.71 14.14
N ARG A 195 -0.01 13.25 15.36
CA ARG A 195 -0.31 14.66 15.64
C ARG A 195 0.59 15.58 14.82
N GLU A 196 1.91 15.37 14.89
CA GLU A 196 2.88 16.18 14.16
C GLU A 196 2.61 16.15 12.64
N LEU A 197 2.20 15.00 12.10
CA LEU A 197 1.85 14.84 10.69
C LEU A 197 0.71 15.76 10.27
N LEU A 198 -0.30 15.91 11.12
CA LEU A 198 -1.43 16.82 10.88
C LEU A 198 -1.04 18.27 11.08
N GLU A 199 -0.33 18.61 12.16
CA GLU A 199 0.11 19.98 12.47
C GLU A 199 0.98 20.56 11.35
N ARG A 200 1.89 19.77 10.78
CA ARG A 200 2.69 20.18 9.61
C ARG A 200 1.85 20.48 8.38
N ARG A 201 0.70 19.83 8.20
CA ARG A 201 -0.22 20.05 7.06
C ARG A 201 -1.18 21.21 7.30
N LEU A 202 -1.56 21.44 8.54
CA LEU A 202 -2.40 22.55 8.95
C LEU A 202 -1.64 23.87 9.04
N ASP A 203 -0.30 23.82 8.95
CA ASP A 203 0.59 24.98 9.13
C ASP A 203 0.53 25.54 10.56
N GLY A 204 0.39 24.64 11.54
CA GLY A 204 0.36 25.00 12.96
C GLY A 204 -0.39 23.99 13.84
N PRO A 205 -0.30 24.17 15.17
CA PRO A 205 -1.07 23.39 16.12
C PRO A 205 -2.56 23.76 16.06
N ALA A 206 -3.43 22.77 16.28
CA ALA A 206 -4.85 22.98 16.53
C ALA A 206 -5.31 22.08 17.68
N ASP A 207 -6.17 22.62 18.55
CA ASP A 207 -6.66 22.00 19.78
C ASP A 207 -7.43 20.69 19.52
N TRP A 208 -8.12 20.60 18.40
CA TRP A 208 -8.86 19.40 17.99
C TRP A 208 -7.99 18.27 17.42
N VAL A 209 -6.71 18.51 17.10
CA VAL A 209 -5.84 17.48 16.47
C VAL A 209 -5.57 16.33 17.43
N ALA A 210 -5.23 16.62 18.69
CA ALA A 210 -4.94 15.56 19.67
C ALA A 210 -6.18 14.68 19.97
N PRO A 211 -7.37 15.26 20.23
CA PRO A 211 -8.62 14.49 20.27
C PRO A 211 -8.86 13.68 19.00
N LEU A 212 -8.66 14.26 17.81
CA LEU A 212 -8.88 13.57 16.55
C LEU A 212 -7.95 12.35 16.39
N VAL A 213 -6.68 12.46 16.76
CA VAL A 213 -5.73 11.33 16.74
C VAL A 213 -6.14 10.24 17.72
N ALA A 214 -6.61 10.60 18.92
CA ALA A 214 -7.15 9.63 19.88
C ALA A 214 -8.43 8.94 19.37
N GLU A 215 -9.21 9.64 18.53
CA GLU A 215 -10.43 9.10 17.92
C GLU A 215 -10.21 8.23 16.69
N VAL A 216 -9.25 8.61 15.83
CA VAL A 216 -9.03 8.01 14.51
C VAL A 216 -7.93 6.96 14.53
N GLY A 217 -7.01 7.02 15.49
CA GLY A 217 -5.79 6.24 15.51
C GLY A 217 -4.67 6.90 14.69
N THR A 218 -3.71 6.11 14.23
CA THR A 218 -2.43 6.64 13.72
C THR A 218 -2.19 6.43 12.23
N VAL A 219 -3.18 5.91 11.48
CA VAL A 219 -3.03 5.65 10.04
C VAL A 219 -3.13 6.96 9.24
N PRO A 220 -2.07 7.42 8.53
CA PRO A 220 -2.02 8.73 7.90
C PRO A 220 -3.19 9.06 6.97
N ARG A 221 -3.58 8.12 6.08
CA ARG A 221 -4.69 8.36 5.14
C ARG A 221 -6.01 8.63 5.88
N GLN A 222 -6.26 7.91 6.98
CA GLN A 222 -7.47 8.05 7.78
C GLN A 222 -7.45 9.38 8.50
N LEU A 223 -6.31 9.72 9.11
CA LEU A 223 -6.10 10.99 9.80
C LEU A 223 -6.29 12.19 8.88
N VAL A 224 -5.69 12.18 7.69
CA VAL A 224 -5.83 13.31 6.75
C VAL A 224 -7.27 13.46 6.28
N ARG A 225 -7.98 12.36 6.00
CA ARG A 225 -9.41 12.42 5.65
C ARG A 225 -10.24 13.00 6.80
N ALA A 226 -10.03 12.50 8.02
CA ALA A 226 -10.71 12.98 9.20
C ALA A 226 -10.44 14.47 9.48
N ALA A 227 -9.19 14.91 9.26
CA ALA A 227 -8.81 16.30 9.43
C ALA A 227 -9.46 17.22 8.37
N GLN A 228 -9.71 16.74 7.15
CA GLN A 228 -10.45 17.51 6.13
C GLN A 228 -11.91 17.75 6.53
N GLU A 229 -12.53 16.82 7.26
CA GLU A 229 -13.87 16.98 7.83
C GLU A 229 -13.83 17.96 9.01
N ALA A 230 -12.91 17.72 9.95
CA ALA A 230 -12.75 18.52 11.17
C ALA A 230 -12.32 19.97 10.89
N GLU A 231 -11.65 20.27 9.78
CA GLU A 231 -11.27 21.65 9.41
C GLU A 231 -12.50 22.57 9.25
N ARG A 232 -13.68 22.02 8.95
CA ARG A 232 -14.94 22.79 8.86
C ARG A 232 -15.65 22.89 10.19
N ASP A 233 -15.79 21.77 10.88
CA ASP A 233 -16.48 21.66 12.17
C ASP A 233 -15.84 20.52 13.00
N PRO A 234 -14.86 20.85 13.87
CA PRO A 234 -14.17 19.85 14.66
C PRO A 234 -15.07 19.15 15.68
N GLU A 235 -16.00 19.89 16.30
CA GLU A 235 -16.88 19.35 17.34
C GLU A 235 -17.84 18.30 16.76
N ALA A 236 -18.47 18.60 15.63
CA ALA A 236 -19.35 17.66 14.94
C ALA A 236 -18.58 16.42 14.46
N ALA A 237 -17.40 16.61 13.85
CA ALA A 237 -16.57 15.51 13.37
C ALA A 237 -16.13 14.56 14.50
N LEU A 238 -15.76 15.11 15.66
CA LEU A 238 -15.39 14.32 16.84
C LEU A 238 -16.61 13.63 17.46
N ALA A 239 -17.77 14.29 17.53
CA ALA A 239 -19.00 13.71 18.05
C ALA A 239 -19.49 12.53 17.19
N GLU A 240 -19.46 12.67 15.86
CA GLU A 240 -19.82 11.60 14.94
C GLU A 240 -18.90 10.38 15.10
N ARG A 241 -17.59 10.60 15.27
CA ARG A 241 -16.61 9.53 15.47
C ARG A 241 -16.78 8.79 16.79
N ARG A 242 -17.06 9.52 17.88
CA ARG A 242 -17.42 8.89 19.16
C ARG A 242 -18.68 8.04 19.03
N SER A 243 -19.73 8.59 18.41
CA SER A 243 -20.96 7.84 18.15
C SER A 243 -20.74 6.60 17.28
N TRP A 244 -19.88 6.68 16.27
CA TRP A 244 -19.52 5.54 15.43
C TRP A 244 -18.80 4.45 16.25
N ARG A 245 -17.86 4.84 17.12
CA ARG A 245 -17.14 3.93 18.00
C ARG A 245 -18.07 3.22 18.98
N GLU A 246 -18.96 3.96 19.64
CA GLU A 246 -19.94 3.41 20.57
C GLU A 246 -20.84 2.37 19.87
N ARG A 247 -21.28 2.65 18.64
CA ARG A 247 -22.03 1.68 17.80
C ARG A 247 -21.21 0.44 17.47
N ARG A 248 -19.91 0.59 17.15
CA ARG A 248 -19.00 -0.54 16.89
C ARG A 248 -18.79 -1.40 18.13
N GLU A 249 -18.63 -0.78 19.30
CA GLU A 249 -18.46 -1.48 20.59
C GLU A 249 -19.73 -2.21 21.03
N ALA A 250 -20.91 -1.72 20.62
CA ALA A 250 -22.19 -2.35 20.89
C ALA A 250 -22.54 -3.52 19.93
N LEU A 251 -21.68 -3.85 18.96
CA LEU A 251 -21.92 -4.96 18.04
C LEU A 251 -21.93 -6.31 18.76
N ASP A 252 -22.79 -7.21 18.29
CA ASP A 252 -22.70 -8.63 18.65
C ASP A 252 -21.46 -9.28 18.00
N ASP A 253 -21.08 -10.46 18.49
CA ASP A 253 -19.89 -11.19 17.98
C ASP A 253 -19.93 -11.39 16.46
N ARG A 254 -21.14 -11.57 15.90
CA ARG A 254 -21.35 -11.74 14.47
C ARG A 254 -21.05 -10.44 13.72
N GLY A 255 -21.66 -9.33 14.12
CA GLY A 255 -21.44 -8.02 13.52
C GLY A 255 -19.98 -7.57 13.65
N ALA A 256 -19.38 -7.77 14.82
CA ALA A 256 -17.97 -7.47 15.06
C ALA A 256 -17.04 -8.27 14.12
N ARG A 257 -17.30 -9.57 13.95
CA ARG A 257 -16.54 -10.42 13.03
C ARG A 257 -16.69 -9.98 11.57
N LEU A 258 -17.91 -9.67 11.11
CA LEU A 258 -18.13 -9.18 9.76
C LEU A 258 -17.41 -7.85 9.52
N LEU A 259 -17.53 -6.91 10.44
CA LEU A 259 -16.89 -5.60 10.32
C LEU A 259 -15.35 -5.74 10.27
N ALA A 260 -14.77 -6.64 11.06
CA ALA A 260 -13.33 -6.92 11.03
C ALA A 260 -12.86 -7.52 9.69
N GLU A 261 -13.64 -8.41 9.07
CA GLU A 261 -13.30 -8.91 7.73
C GLU A 261 -13.45 -7.80 6.67
N LEU A 262 -14.49 -6.96 6.76
CA LEU A 262 -14.66 -5.82 5.86
C LEU A 262 -13.52 -4.80 5.99
N ASP A 263 -13.00 -4.55 7.19
CA ASP A 263 -11.80 -3.71 7.38
C ASP A 263 -10.58 -4.24 6.59
N ALA A 264 -10.53 -5.56 6.32
CA ALA A 264 -9.46 -6.19 5.57
C ALA A 264 -9.71 -6.27 4.04
N VAL A 265 -10.95 -6.50 3.61
CA VAL A 265 -11.26 -6.81 2.19
C VAL A 265 -12.17 -5.81 1.48
N ALA A 266 -12.68 -4.78 2.16
CA ALA A 266 -13.62 -3.83 1.55
C ALA A 266 -13.00 -3.00 0.40
N PRO A 267 -13.80 -2.64 -0.63
CA PRO A 267 -15.24 -2.88 -0.75
C PRO A 267 -15.59 -4.32 -1.12
N ALA A 268 -16.66 -4.88 -0.52
CA ALA A 268 -17.09 -6.25 -0.77
C ALA A 268 -18.61 -6.35 -0.93
N SER A 269 -19.09 -7.34 -1.68
CA SER A 269 -20.54 -7.62 -1.81
C SER A 269 -20.92 -8.88 -1.06
N ALA A 270 -22.21 -9.08 -0.79
CA ALA A 270 -22.70 -10.33 -0.23
C ALA A 270 -22.45 -11.57 -1.12
N SER A 271 -22.12 -11.39 -2.39
CA SER A 271 -21.74 -12.48 -3.31
C SER A 271 -20.23 -12.72 -3.38
N ASP A 272 -19.42 -12.06 -2.54
CA ASP A 272 -17.98 -12.18 -2.62
C ASP A 272 -17.47 -13.55 -2.17
N PRO A 273 -16.85 -14.37 -3.05
CA PRO A 273 -16.44 -15.73 -2.70
C PRO A 273 -15.38 -15.74 -1.60
N GLU A 274 -14.45 -14.78 -1.59
CA GLU A 274 -13.39 -14.73 -0.57
C GLU A 274 -13.99 -14.41 0.80
N LEU A 275 -14.92 -13.45 0.87
CA LEU A 275 -15.58 -13.08 2.13
C LEU A 275 -16.48 -14.20 2.66
N LEU A 276 -17.19 -14.90 1.78
CA LEU A 276 -18.03 -16.05 2.15
C LEU A 276 -17.18 -17.21 2.69
N GLU A 277 -16.06 -17.52 2.05
CA GLU A 277 -15.13 -18.56 2.49
C GLU A 277 -14.53 -18.25 3.87
N ARG A 278 -14.07 -17.01 4.07
CA ARG A 278 -13.44 -16.56 5.33
C ARG A 278 -14.40 -16.55 6.51
N LEU A 279 -15.65 -16.13 6.29
CA LEU A 279 -16.67 -16.12 7.33
C LEU A 279 -17.29 -17.51 7.55
N GLY A 280 -17.26 -18.37 6.54
CA GLY A 280 -17.98 -19.65 6.53
C GLY A 280 -19.50 -19.46 6.55
N TRP A 281 -19.99 -18.35 5.97
CA TRP A 281 -21.41 -17.98 6.01
C TRP A 281 -22.11 -18.20 4.67
N ALA A 282 -23.41 -18.46 4.72
CA ALA A 282 -24.24 -18.39 3.53
C ALA A 282 -24.44 -16.94 3.07
N ARG A 283 -24.57 -16.73 1.75
CA ARG A 283 -24.81 -15.40 1.14
C ARG A 283 -25.97 -14.64 1.76
N THR A 284 -27.08 -15.30 2.08
CA THR A 284 -28.26 -14.66 2.68
C THR A 284 -27.99 -14.17 4.12
N THR A 285 -27.17 -14.89 4.88
CA THR A 285 -26.72 -14.45 6.21
C THR A 285 -25.77 -13.27 6.11
N LEU A 286 -24.85 -13.29 5.16
CA LEU A 286 -23.94 -12.18 4.89
C LEU A 286 -24.72 -10.91 4.46
N GLN A 287 -25.67 -11.04 3.53
CA GLN A 287 -26.50 -9.92 3.08
C GLN A 287 -27.27 -9.27 4.25
N ARG A 288 -27.96 -10.05 5.08
CA ARG A 288 -28.70 -9.52 6.24
C ARG A 288 -27.77 -8.83 7.25
N SER A 289 -26.59 -9.40 7.47
CA SER A 289 -25.61 -8.83 8.40
C SER A 289 -25.03 -7.51 7.86
N LEU A 290 -24.80 -7.42 6.53
CA LEU A 290 -24.37 -6.19 5.87
C LEU A 290 -25.44 -5.10 5.93
N GLU A 291 -26.71 -5.44 5.71
CA GLU A 291 -27.84 -4.52 5.84
C GLU A 291 -28.02 -4.03 7.28
N ALA A 292 -27.90 -4.91 8.27
CA ALA A 292 -27.96 -4.52 9.68
C ALA A 292 -26.81 -3.57 10.08
N LEU A 293 -25.58 -3.80 9.59
CA LEU A 293 -24.46 -2.88 9.80
C LEU A 293 -24.69 -1.52 9.09
N GLU A 294 -25.39 -1.52 7.95
CA GLU A 294 -25.72 -0.29 7.22
C GLU A 294 -26.79 0.53 7.93
N GLU A 295 -27.83 -0.13 8.45
CA GLU A 295 -28.87 0.51 9.28
C GLU A 295 -28.26 1.14 10.54
N GLN A 296 -27.24 0.50 11.12
CA GLN A 296 -26.47 1.05 12.24
C GLN A 296 -25.45 2.12 11.79
N GLY A 297 -25.32 2.40 10.50
CA GLY A 297 -24.40 3.39 9.96
C GLY A 297 -22.92 3.04 10.13
N LEU A 298 -22.58 1.75 10.29
CA LEU A 298 -21.22 1.24 10.42
C LEU A 298 -20.60 0.85 9.06
N VAL A 299 -21.45 0.61 8.07
CA VAL A 299 -21.06 0.43 6.66
C VAL A 299 -21.93 1.32 5.76
N ALA A 300 -21.37 1.69 4.61
CA ALA A 300 -22.09 2.36 3.53
C ALA A 300 -22.16 1.41 2.33
N SER A 301 -23.24 1.47 1.58
CA SER A 301 -23.38 0.70 0.34
C SER A 301 -23.50 1.59 -0.89
N TRP A 302 -23.08 1.04 -2.02
CA TRP A 302 -23.34 1.62 -3.33
C TRP A 302 -23.38 0.53 -4.39
N THR A 303 -23.79 0.92 -5.59
CA THR A 303 -23.90 0.04 -6.72
C THR A 303 -22.69 0.24 -7.64
N GLU A 304 -21.93 -0.81 -7.89
CA GLU A 304 -20.85 -0.82 -8.88
C GLU A 304 -21.33 -1.38 -10.22
N PRO A 305 -20.99 -0.73 -11.35
CA PRO A 305 -21.22 -1.29 -12.67
C PRO A 305 -20.37 -2.53 -12.86
N THR A 306 -21.01 -3.68 -13.07
CA THR A 306 -20.32 -4.85 -13.60
C THR A 306 -20.39 -4.77 -15.12
N GLY A 307 -19.26 -4.61 -15.81
CA GLY A 307 -19.21 -4.29 -17.25
C GLY A 307 -20.18 -5.10 -18.14
N LYS A 308 -20.39 -6.40 -17.85
CA LYS A 308 -21.50 -7.20 -18.37
C LYS A 308 -22.23 -7.89 -17.22
N GLY A 309 -23.34 -7.34 -16.75
CA GLY A 309 -24.16 -7.95 -15.69
C GLY A 309 -25.04 -6.96 -14.93
N ARG A 310 -25.90 -7.48 -14.04
CA ARG A 310 -26.68 -6.63 -13.12
C ARG A 310 -25.70 -5.92 -12.18
N PRO A 311 -25.80 -4.59 -12.02
CA PRO A 311 -24.94 -3.83 -11.13
C PRO A 311 -24.90 -4.45 -9.72
N ARG A 312 -23.70 -4.55 -9.14
CA ARG A 312 -23.44 -5.25 -7.87
C ARG A 312 -23.47 -4.25 -6.73
N ARG A 313 -24.30 -4.50 -5.71
CA ARG A 313 -24.25 -3.74 -4.46
C ARG A 313 -23.02 -4.17 -3.66
N VAL A 314 -22.18 -3.21 -3.32
CA VAL A 314 -20.97 -3.40 -2.50
C VAL A 314 -21.09 -2.56 -1.23
N PHE A 315 -20.39 -2.98 -0.19
CA PHE A 315 -20.39 -2.41 1.13
C PHE A 315 -18.96 -2.13 1.57
N ALA A 316 -18.76 -1.02 2.28
CA ALA A 316 -17.51 -0.73 2.95
C ALA A 316 -17.75 -0.06 4.30
N PRO A 317 -16.84 -0.21 5.28
CA PRO A 317 -16.93 0.48 6.56
C PRO A 317 -17.02 2.01 6.38
N THR A 318 -17.73 2.69 7.28
CA THR A 318 -17.87 4.16 7.32
C THR A 318 -16.92 4.84 8.32
N GLY A 319 -16.31 4.08 9.23
CA GLY A 319 -15.50 4.61 10.33
C GLY A 319 -14.07 5.03 9.98
N PRO A 320 -13.19 5.21 10.99
CA PRO A 320 -11.77 5.47 10.79
C PRO A 320 -11.14 4.36 9.92
N GLY A 321 -10.83 4.66 8.65
CA GLY A 321 -10.36 3.66 7.68
C GLY A 321 -11.35 3.21 6.63
N GLY A 322 -12.62 3.52 6.86
CA GLY A 322 -13.69 3.28 5.94
C GLY A 322 -13.58 4.08 4.64
N TRP A 323 -14.23 3.55 3.61
CA TRP A 323 -14.49 4.28 2.37
C TRP A 323 -15.60 5.32 2.62
N GLY A 324 -15.32 6.31 3.47
CA GLY A 324 -16.12 7.52 3.56
C GLY A 324 -16.05 8.25 2.22
N ARG A 325 -17.21 8.43 1.57
CA ARG A 325 -17.35 9.32 0.42
C ARG A 325 -16.94 10.74 0.85
N GLY A 326 -16.16 11.40 0.00
CA GLY A 326 -16.24 12.85 -0.13
C GLY A 326 -17.47 13.26 -0.92
#